data_AF-A0A6A5CDB7-F1
#
_entry.id   AF-A0A6A5CDB7-F1
#
_cell.length_a   1.000
_cell.length_b   1.000
_cell.length_c   1.000
_cell.angle_alpha   90.00
_cell.angle_beta   90.00
_cell.angle_gamma   90.00
#
_symmetry.space_group_name_H-M   'P 1'
#
loop_
_entity.id
_entity.type
_entity.pdbx_description
1 polymer ?
#
loop_
_entity_poly.entity_id
_entity_poly.type
_entity_poly.pdbx_seq_one_letter_code
_entity_poly.pdbx_strand_id
1 'polypeptide(L)'
;MTSISNPNTYLSIVSISYSVVILSCSAVIAFILLFDFIPSLTREVNSQRTILSAQQQPKQQPKHGEMTSLHKDSSSHQTPKKIKKNPFIIQNLKSPFRPLWNMDRPLFFRMEMMLYLIMFVFLIIQEGLGLYVMNSRSNGDENSLMNNIFTQIQFLFEILYSLSYLMVFGGFACGVTLYYRIQKRRNQRNHSEAHDGNNGRRHDMNSSEDENDLLNLLADERASELFERFCAKEFSVENLYAWKYLHRCKEKLFGQDLAIITEIVLTLNDLYIQSGSDYELNIPSSLKSQFKVMRLALQEASSFDTTKHRELIEKVYSSLIENLQLNLGDTFSRYEHTIEYLSYKEIHSLQFELNSNVKIVEE
;
A
#
# COMPACT_ATOMS: atom_id res chain seq x y z
N MET A 1 -2.52 67.23 -22.39
CA MET A 1 -3.52 66.76 -21.41
C MET A 1 -3.79 65.30 -21.71
N THR A 2 -3.13 64.40 -20.98
CA THR A 2 -3.37 62.95 -21.08
C THR A 2 -4.73 62.65 -20.47
N SER A 3 -5.70 62.25 -21.30
CA SER A 3 -6.99 61.75 -20.84
C SER A 3 -6.75 60.59 -19.88
N ILE A 4 -6.97 60.84 -18.59
CA ILE A 4 -6.94 59.82 -17.55
C ILE A 4 -7.99 58.77 -17.95
N SER A 5 -7.53 57.58 -18.29
CA SER A 5 -8.40 56.44 -18.62
C SER A 5 -9.42 56.25 -17.49
N ASN A 6 -10.69 56.08 -17.86
CA ASN A 6 -11.76 55.82 -16.91
C ASN A 6 -11.35 54.65 -15.98
N PRO A 7 -11.37 54.82 -14.64
CA PRO A 7 -10.96 53.79 -13.68
C PRO A 7 -11.59 52.42 -13.93
N ASN A 8 -12.82 52.40 -14.44
CA ASN A 8 -13.54 51.17 -14.78
C ASN A 8 -12.89 50.41 -15.95
N THR A 9 -12.34 51.12 -16.93
CA THR A 9 -11.62 50.51 -18.06
C THR A 9 -10.32 49.87 -17.58
N TYR A 10 -9.59 50.54 -16.69
CA TYR A 10 -8.37 49.98 -16.11
C TYR A 10 -8.67 48.71 -15.30
N LEU A 11 -9.66 48.74 -14.41
CA LEU A 11 -10.06 47.59 -13.61
C LEU A 11 -10.49 46.40 -14.48
N SER A 12 -11.23 46.67 -15.56
CA SER A 12 -11.65 45.63 -16.51
C SER A 12 -10.48 44.99 -17.24
N ILE A 13 -9.53 45.80 -17.74
CA ILE A 13 -8.32 45.29 -18.41
C ILE A 13 -7.49 44.43 -17.46
N VAL A 14 -7.31 44.90 -16.23
CA VAL A 14 -6.54 44.18 -15.20
C VAL A 14 -7.24 42.86 -14.84
N SER A 15 -8.55 42.89 -14.59
CA SER A 15 -9.34 41.69 -14.29
C SER A 15 -9.22 40.66 -15.41
N ILE A 16 -9.50 41.04 -16.67
CA ILE A 16 -9.39 40.14 -17.83
C ILE A 16 -7.98 39.56 -17.96
N SER A 17 -6.95 40.40 -17.75
CA SER A 17 -5.55 39.94 -17.83
C SER A 17 -5.24 38.88 -16.78
N TYR A 18 -5.68 39.09 -15.53
CA TYR A 18 -5.55 38.09 -14.48
C TYR A 18 -6.35 36.82 -14.77
N SER A 19 -7.59 36.94 -15.27
CA SER A 19 -8.40 35.79 -15.65
C SER A 19 -7.70 34.93 -16.70
N VAL A 20 -7.14 35.56 -17.75
CA VAL A 20 -6.42 34.85 -18.81
C VAL A 20 -5.20 34.11 -18.25
N VAL A 21 -4.40 34.77 -17.40
CA VAL A 21 -3.23 34.13 -16.78
C VAL A 21 -3.66 32.95 -15.91
N ILE A 22 -4.63 33.13 -15.01
CA ILE A 22 -5.13 32.09 -14.12
C ILE A 22 -5.67 30.90 -14.93
N LEU A 23 -6.53 31.15 -15.91
CA LEU A 23 -7.10 30.10 -16.77
C LEU A 23 -6.03 29.35 -17.55
N SER A 24 -5.01 30.06 -18.07
CA SER A 24 -3.90 29.42 -18.80
C SER A 24 -3.07 28.50 -17.89
N CYS A 25 -2.71 28.97 -16.69
CA CYS A 25 -2.01 28.17 -15.69
C CYS A 25 -2.85 26.97 -15.24
N SER A 26 -4.14 27.17 -14.97
CA SER A 26 -5.08 26.11 -14.60
C SER A 26 -5.21 25.05 -15.69
N ALA A 27 -5.27 25.46 -16.96
CA ALA A 27 -5.33 24.52 -18.09
C ALA A 27 -4.05 23.68 -18.18
N VAL A 28 -2.88 24.28 -17.99
CA VAL A 28 -1.59 23.55 -17.96
C VAL A 28 -1.55 22.54 -16.81
N ILE A 29 -1.95 22.96 -15.60
CA ILE A 29 -1.99 22.07 -14.43
C ILE A 29 -2.98 20.92 -14.67
N ALA A 30 -4.19 21.21 -15.17
CA ALA A 30 -5.19 20.21 -15.48
C ALA A 30 -4.70 19.22 -16.55
N PHE A 31 -3.96 19.70 -17.55
CA PHE A 31 -3.35 18.85 -18.57
C PHE A 31 -2.31 17.90 -17.98
N ILE A 32 -1.39 18.39 -17.13
CA ILE A 32 -0.38 17.56 -16.45
C ILE A 32 -1.08 16.49 -15.60
N LEU A 33 -2.14 16.87 -14.87
CA LEU A 33 -2.93 15.97 -14.05
C LEU A 33 -3.62 14.87 -14.85
N LEU A 34 -4.26 15.22 -15.97
CA LEU A 34 -4.88 14.25 -16.85
C LEU A 34 -3.84 13.30 -17.46
N PHE A 35 -2.67 13.83 -17.82
CA PHE A 35 -1.58 13.03 -18.37
C PHE A 35 -0.99 12.04 -17.37
N ASP A 36 -0.93 12.37 -16.08
CA ASP A 36 -0.50 11.43 -15.04
C ASP A 36 -1.60 10.42 -14.67
N PHE A 37 -2.86 10.86 -14.66
CA PHE A 37 -4.00 10.05 -14.24
C PHE A 37 -4.40 8.97 -15.26
N ILE A 38 -4.40 9.28 -16.56
CA ILE A 38 -4.83 8.34 -17.61
C ILE A 38 -3.96 7.07 -17.68
N PRO A 39 -2.61 7.14 -17.70
CA PRO A 39 -1.75 5.96 -17.67
C PRO A 39 -1.96 5.13 -16.40
N SER A 40 -2.18 5.80 -15.26
CA SER A 40 -2.46 5.12 -14.00
C SER A 40 -3.75 4.29 -14.06
N LEU A 41 -4.85 4.86 -14.56
CA LEU A 41 -6.10 4.12 -14.75
C LEU A 41 -5.93 2.96 -15.74
N THR A 42 -5.18 3.19 -16.81
CA THR A 42 -4.97 2.18 -17.86
C THR A 42 -4.14 1.01 -17.32
N ARG A 43 -3.10 1.28 -16.51
CA ARG A 43 -2.31 0.25 -15.83
C ARG A 43 -3.15 -0.61 -14.90
N GLU A 44 -4.04 0.01 -14.12
CA GLU A 44 -4.93 -0.70 -13.20
C GLU A 44 -5.86 -1.68 -13.94
N VAL A 45 -6.53 -1.19 -14.99
CA VAL A 45 -7.45 -2.03 -15.80
C VAL A 45 -6.69 -3.17 -16.49
N ASN A 46 -5.50 -2.92 -17.02
CA ASN A 46 -4.69 -3.95 -17.66
C ASN A 46 -4.16 -4.97 -16.66
N SER A 47 -3.80 -4.55 -15.45
CA SER A 47 -3.40 -5.44 -14.36
C SER A 47 -4.55 -6.39 -14.00
N GLN A 48 -5.76 -5.86 -13.79
CA GLN A 48 -6.94 -6.67 -13.50
C GLN A 48 -7.29 -7.65 -14.63
N ARG A 49 -7.17 -7.24 -15.90
CA ARG A 49 -7.38 -8.14 -17.05
C ARG A 49 -6.37 -9.27 -17.09
N THR A 50 -5.11 -8.99 -16.76
CA THR A 50 -4.04 -10.00 -16.74
C THR A 50 -4.32 -11.06 -15.68
N ILE A 51 -4.82 -10.67 -14.50
CA ILE A 51 -5.23 -11.61 -13.44
C ILE A 51 -6.41 -12.48 -13.89
N LEU A 52 -7.46 -11.86 -14.44
CA LEU A 52 -8.65 -12.58 -14.89
C LEU A 52 -8.33 -13.57 -16.02
N SER A 53 -7.43 -13.20 -16.92
CA SER A 53 -7.00 -14.09 -18.00
C SER A 53 -6.04 -15.19 -17.53
N ALA A 54 -5.23 -14.95 -16.49
CA ALA A 54 -4.46 -16.00 -15.81
C ALA A 54 -5.35 -17.02 -15.07
N GLN A 55 -6.45 -16.58 -14.45
CA GLN A 55 -7.43 -17.45 -13.80
C GLN A 55 -8.30 -18.24 -14.80
N GLN A 56 -8.52 -17.70 -16.00
CA GLN A 56 -9.34 -18.35 -17.03
C GLN A 56 -8.59 -19.32 -17.95
N GLN A 57 -7.25 -19.43 -17.85
CA GLN A 57 -6.57 -20.47 -18.59
C GLN A 57 -6.95 -21.84 -17.98
N PRO A 58 -7.68 -22.70 -18.72
CA PRO A 58 -8.02 -24.02 -18.23
C PRO A 58 -6.72 -24.74 -17.95
N LYS A 59 -6.54 -25.25 -16.71
CA LYS A 59 -5.48 -26.19 -16.35
C LYS A 59 -5.40 -27.20 -17.48
N GLN A 60 -4.42 -27.04 -18.37
CA GLN A 60 -4.13 -28.04 -19.37
C GLN A 60 -3.71 -29.26 -18.55
N GLN A 61 -4.62 -30.24 -18.49
CA GLN A 61 -4.31 -31.50 -17.86
C GLN A 61 -2.99 -31.97 -18.46
N PRO A 62 -2.00 -32.32 -17.64
CA PRO A 62 -0.76 -32.89 -18.16
C PRO A 62 -1.19 -34.08 -19.03
N LYS A 63 -0.90 -33.98 -20.33
CA LYS A 63 -1.12 -35.08 -21.27
C LYS A 63 -0.25 -36.22 -20.78
N HIS A 64 -0.84 -37.12 -20.01
CA HIS A 64 -0.26 -38.40 -19.71
C HIS A 64 -0.12 -39.14 -21.03
N GLY A 65 1.12 -39.33 -21.45
CA GLY A 65 1.45 -40.23 -22.56
C GLY A 65 0.93 -41.62 -22.24
N GLU A 66 -0.12 -41.99 -22.97
CA GLU A 66 -0.22 -43.21 -23.78
C GLU A 66 0.54 -44.45 -23.26
N MET A 67 -0.20 -45.37 -22.66
CA MET A 67 -0.03 -46.80 -22.91
C MET A 67 -1.40 -47.51 -22.81
N THR A 68 -1.89 -47.95 -23.96
CA THR A 68 -2.58 -49.24 -24.26
C THR A 68 -3.09 -50.06 -23.06
N SER A 69 -4.28 -50.64 -23.00
CA SER A 69 -5.27 -51.01 -24.02
C SER A 69 -6.51 -51.64 -23.34
N LEU A 70 -7.64 -51.63 -24.04
CA LEU A 70 -8.75 -52.59 -24.00
C LEU A 70 -9.42 -52.88 -22.64
N HIS A 71 -10.58 -52.27 -22.40
CA HIS A 71 -11.77 -53.08 -22.11
C HIS A 71 -13.07 -52.38 -22.52
N LYS A 72 -13.91 -53.22 -23.11
CA LYS A 72 -15.17 -52.95 -23.79
C LYS A 72 -16.35 -53.11 -22.84
N ASP A 73 -17.43 -52.40 -23.17
CA ASP A 73 -18.83 -52.62 -22.78
C ASP A 73 -19.25 -52.26 -21.34
N SER A 74 -20.05 -51.20 -21.20
CA SER A 74 -21.50 -51.35 -20.92
C SER A 74 -22.17 -50.02 -20.57
N SER A 75 -23.14 -49.68 -21.42
CA SER A 75 -24.32 -48.85 -21.20
C SER A 75 -24.71 -48.50 -19.75
N SER A 76 -24.77 -47.21 -19.44
CA SER A 76 -25.85 -46.68 -18.60
C SER A 76 -26.18 -45.24 -18.98
N HIS A 77 -27.47 -45.01 -19.26
CA HIS A 77 -28.08 -43.71 -19.47
C HIS A 77 -27.86 -42.82 -18.24
N GLN A 78 -27.05 -41.76 -18.39
CA GLN A 78 -27.10 -40.62 -17.47
C GLN A 78 -27.69 -39.42 -18.20
N THR A 79 -28.82 -38.97 -17.68
CA THR A 79 -29.57 -37.81 -18.12
C THR A 79 -28.76 -36.53 -17.95
N PRO A 80 -28.95 -35.51 -18.80
CA PRO A 80 -28.22 -34.25 -18.72
C PRO A 80 -28.61 -33.51 -17.43
N LYS A 81 -27.77 -33.62 -16.41
CA LYS A 81 -27.87 -32.80 -15.19
C LYS A 81 -27.76 -31.33 -15.60
N LYS A 82 -28.88 -30.63 -15.50
CA LYS A 82 -29.00 -29.18 -15.66
C LYS A 82 -27.90 -28.51 -14.82
N ILE A 83 -26.94 -27.91 -15.52
CA ILE A 83 -25.93 -27.03 -14.96
C ILE A 83 -26.69 -25.91 -14.23
N LYS A 84 -26.69 -25.99 -12.89
CA LYS A 84 -27.17 -24.91 -12.02
C LYS A 84 -26.32 -23.70 -12.37
N LYS A 85 -26.93 -22.69 -12.98
CA LYS A 85 -26.31 -21.38 -13.21
C LYS A 85 -25.87 -20.86 -11.84
N ASN A 86 -24.56 -20.79 -11.63
CA ASN A 86 -23.96 -20.31 -10.38
C ASN A 86 -24.48 -18.89 -10.08
N PRO A 87 -25.04 -18.63 -8.89
CA PRO A 87 -25.44 -17.29 -8.46
C PRO A 87 -24.25 -16.36 -8.13
N PHE A 88 -23.02 -16.75 -8.47
CA PHE A 88 -21.78 -16.09 -8.05
C PHE A 88 -21.46 -14.78 -8.81
N ILE A 89 -22.20 -14.45 -9.88
CA ILE A 89 -21.88 -13.28 -10.72
C ILE A 89 -22.58 -11.99 -10.23
N ILE A 90 -23.55 -12.05 -9.32
CA ILE A 90 -24.38 -10.86 -8.97
C ILE A 90 -23.95 -10.16 -7.67
N GLN A 91 -23.02 -10.69 -6.86
CA GLN A 91 -22.62 -10.03 -5.60
C GLN A 91 -21.54 -8.94 -5.72
N ASN A 92 -20.92 -8.73 -6.89
CA ASN A 92 -19.80 -7.78 -7.05
C ASN A 92 -20.18 -6.36 -7.48
N LEU A 93 -21.47 -5.99 -7.49
CA LEU A 93 -21.92 -4.61 -7.77
C LEU A 93 -22.10 -3.75 -6.50
N LYS A 94 -21.48 -4.13 -5.37
CA LYS A 94 -21.49 -3.28 -4.18
C LYS A 94 -20.44 -2.16 -4.30
N SER A 95 -20.94 -1.01 -4.77
CA SER A 95 -20.32 0.32 -4.80
C SER A 95 -19.13 0.48 -5.75
N PRO A 96 -19.27 1.23 -6.87
CA PRO A 96 -18.13 1.60 -7.72
C PRO A 96 -17.08 2.44 -6.96
N PHE A 97 -17.40 2.90 -5.74
CA PHE A 97 -16.51 3.69 -4.89
C PHE A 97 -15.79 2.90 -3.80
N ARG A 98 -16.07 1.59 -3.62
CA ARG A 98 -15.32 0.76 -2.65
C ARG A 98 -13.84 0.58 -3.00
N PRO A 99 -13.44 0.38 -4.27
CA PRO A 99 -12.03 0.38 -4.66
C PRO A 99 -11.36 1.73 -4.38
N LEU A 100 -12.14 2.81 -4.37
CA LEU A 100 -11.70 4.17 -4.08
C LEU A 100 -11.42 4.43 -2.59
N TRP A 101 -11.75 3.50 -1.69
CA TRP A 101 -11.66 3.72 -0.24
C TRP A 101 -10.69 2.76 0.49
N ASN A 102 -10.24 1.69 -0.17
CA ASN A 102 -9.23 0.76 0.38
C ASN A 102 -7.80 1.17 -0.04
N MET A 103 -7.50 2.48 -0.09
CA MET A 103 -6.42 3.01 -0.92
C MET A 103 -5.04 3.10 -0.22
N ASP A 104 -4.01 2.64 -0.94
CA ASP A 104 -2.59 2.76 -0.61
C ASP A 104 -2.10 4.23 -0.48
N ARG A 105 -0.98 4.43 0.25
CA ARG A 105 -0.30 5.73 0.42
C ARG A 105 -0.12 6.58 -0.86
N PRO A 106 0.31 6.05 -2.02
CA PRO A 106 0.42 6.81 -3.28
C PRO A 106 -0.93 7.28 -3.88
N LEU A 107 -2.07 6.77 -3.43
CA LEU A 107 -3.39 7.17 -3.92
C LEU A 107 -4.00 8.37 -3.18
N PHE A 108 -3.57 8.70 -1.96
CA PHE A 108 -4.01 9.93 -1.28
C PHE A 108 -3.61 11.18 -2.06
N PHE A 109 -2.41 11.16 -2.62
CA PHE A 109 -1.93 12.20 -3.53
C PHE A 109 -2.85 12.34 -4.76
N ARG A 110 -3.33 11.22 -5.32
CA ARG A 110 -4.25 11.23 -6.47
C ARG A 110 -5.63 11.79 -6.12
N MET A 111 -6.15 11.50 -4.92
CA MET A 111 -7.41 12.08 -4.45
C MET A 111 -7.30 13.59 -4.21
N GLU A 112 -6.17 14.04 -3.68
CA GLU A 112 -5.86 15.47 -3.54
C GLU A 112 -5.84 16.14 -4.92
N MET A 113 -5.21 15.52 -5.92
CA MET A 113 -5.23 16.01 -7.30
C MET A 113 -6.63 16.08 -7.92
N MET A 114 -7.53 15.14 -7.59
CA MET A 114 -8.93 15.21 -8.03
C MET A 114 -9.68 16.37 -7.38
N LEU A 115 -9.40 16.65 -6.10
CA LEU A 115 -9.95 17.82 -5.42
C LEU A 115 -9.42 19.13 -6.03
N TYR A 116 -8.15 19.19 -6.44
CA TYR A 116 -7.61 20.31 -7.21
C TYR A 116 -8.38 20.53 -8.52
N LEU A 117 -8.67 19.48 -9.28
CA LEU A 117 -9.46 19.59 -10.52
C LEU A 117 -10.87 20.13 -10.26
N ILE A 118 -11.56 19.64 -9.22
CA ILE A 118 -12.89 20.12 -8.84
C ILE A 118 -12.83 21.60 -8.44
N MET A 119 -11.83 21.98 -7.64
CA MET A 119 -11.58 23.37 -7.25
C MET A 119 -11.38 24.27 -8.48
N PHE A 120 -10.63 23.82 -9.48
CA PHE A 120 -10.46 24.56 -10.73
C PHE A 120 -11.75 24.72 -11.52
N VAL A 121 -12.61 23.71 -11.58
CA VAL A 121 -13.92 23.82 -12.23
C VAL A 121 -14.76 24.91 -11.56
N PHE A 122 -14.76 24.98 -10.22
CA PHE A 122 -15.47 26.04 -9.50
C PHE A 122 -14.88 27.42 -9.77
N LEU A 123 -13.56 27.54 -9.82
CA LEU A 123 -12.87 28.80 -10.15
C LEU A 123 -13.24 29.30 -11.56
N ILE A 124 -13.25 28.42 -12.56
CA ILE A 124 -13.61 28.78 -13.95
C ILE A 124 -15.04 29.29 -14.03
N ILE A 125 -15.97 28.59 -13.37
CA ILE A 125 -17.39 28.99 -13.36
C ILE A 125 -17.57 30.32 -12.64
N GLN A 126 -16.93 30.50 -11.48
CA GLN A 126 -16.97 31.74 -10.70
C GLN A 126 -16.46 32.93 -11.52
N GLU A 127 -15.33 32.77 -12.19
CA GLU A 127 -14.71 33.82 -13.00
C GLU A 127 -15.57 34.17 -14.23
N GLY A 128 -16.08 33.15 -14.93
CA GLY A 128 -16.96 33.33 -16.08
C GLY A 128 -18.24 34.09 -15.72
N LEU A 129 -18.85 33.76 -14.58
CA LEU A 129 -20.02 34.48 -14.05
C LEU A 129 -19.68 35.92 -13.66
N GLY A 130 -18.53 36.14 -13.01
CA GLY A 130 -18.07 37.49 -12.63
C GLY A 130 -17.88 38.41 -13.84
N LEU A 131 -17.21 37.92 -14.89
CA LEU A 131 -17.05 38.65 -16.15
C LEU A 131 -18.39 38.94 -16.83
N TYR A 132 -19.32 37.97 -16.81
CA TYR A 132 -20.66 38.14 -17.37
C TYR A 132 -21.43 39.26 -16.65
N VAL A 133 -21.48 39.22 -15.31
CA VAL A 133 -22.17 40.22 -14.49
C VAL A 133 -21.55 41.60 -14.68
N MET A 134 -20.21 41.70 -14.75
CA MET A 134 -19.51 42.96 -14.99
C MET A 134 -19.86 43.56 -16.36
N ASN A 135 -19.89 42.73 -17.41
CA ASN A 135 -20.24 43.17 -18.76
C ASN A 135 -21.71 43.63 -18.85
N SER A 136 -22.64 42.91 -18.22
CA SER A 136 -24.06 43.30 -18.20
C SER A 136 -24.28 44.64 -17.50
N ARG A 137 -23.61 44.89 -16.37
CA ARG A 137 -23.64 46.18 -15.67
C ARG A 137 -23.09 47.32 -16.53
N SER A 138 -22.00 47.07 -17.27
CA SER A 138 -21.40 48.09 -18.15
C SER A 138 -22.33 48.52 -19.29
N ASN A 139 -23.25 47.66 -19.74
CA ASN A 139 -24.18 47.96 -20.83
C ASN A 139 -25.45 48.70 -20.37
N GLY A 140 -25.53 49.10 -19.10
CA GLY A 140 -26.65 49.90 -18.57
C GLY A 140 -27.91 49.11 -18.24
N ASP A 141 -27.83 47.77 -18.24
CA ASP A 141 -28.97 46.87 -17.98
C ASP A 141 -29.11 46.58 -16.46
N GLU A 142 -29.09 47.66 -15.65
CA GLU A 142 -28.95 47.62 -14.19
C GLU A 142 -30.08 46.88 -13.47
N ASN A 143 -31.27 46.78 -14.06
CA ASN A 143 -32.48 46.25 -13.40
C ASN A 143 -32.92 44.87 -13.88
N SER A 144 -32.07 44.12 -14.59
CA SER A 144 -32.46 42.76 -14.96
C SER A 144 -32.41 41.84 -13.73
N LEU A 145 -33.55 41.25 -13.37
CA LEU A 145 -33.67 40.21 -12.34
C LEU A 145 -32.60 39.11 -12.51
N MET A 146 -32.17 38.86 -13.75
CA MET A 146 -31.11 37.92 -14.11
C MET A 146 -29.75 38.29 -13.50
N ASN A 147 -29.37 39.57 -13.44
CA ASN A 147 -28.10 39.99 -12.84
C ASN A 147 -28.04 39.66 -11.35
N ASN A 148 -29.16 39.79 -10.64
CA ASN A 148 -29.25 39.42 -9.23
C ASN A 148 -29.12 37.90 -9.04
N ILE A 149 -29.76 37.09 -9.90
CA ILE A 149 -29.62 35.62 -9.87
C ILE A 149 -28.17 35.21 -10.14
N PHE A 150 -27.53 35.75 -11.18
CA PHE A 150 -26.15 35.40 -11.49
C PHE A 150 -25.17 35.81 -10.37
N THR A 151 -25.41 36.95 -9.72
CA THR A 151 -24.63 37.37 -8.55
C THR A 151 -24.77 36.38 -7.39
N GLN A 152 -25.98 35.86 -7.15
CA GLN A 152 -26.19 34.82 -6.12
C GLN A 152 -25.51 33.50 -6.46
N ILE A 153 -25.58 33.07 -7.73
CA ILE A 153 -24.91 31.86 -8.19
C ILE A 153 -23.39 32.02 -8.09
N GLN A 154 -22.85 33.18 -8.49
CA GLN A 154 -21.43 33.51 -8.35
C GLN A 154 -20.99 33.38 -6.88
N PHE A 155 -21.76 33.95 -5.95
CA PHE A 155 -21.49 33.85 -4.52
C PHE A 155 -21.52 32.39 -4.01
N LEU A 156 -22.45 31.56 -4.51
CA LEU A 156 -22.47 30.14 -4.19
C LEU A 156 -21.19 29.42 -4.65
N PHE A 157 -20.74 29.68 -5.88
CA PHE A 157 -19.49 29.10 -6.40
C PHE A 157 -18.25 29.61 -5.67
N GLU A 158 -18.25 30.86 -5.20
CA GLU A 158 -17.17 31.40 -4.36
C GLU A 158 -17.05 30.65 -3.03
N ILE A 159 -18.18 30.30 -2.39
CA ILE A 159 -18.19 29.47 -1.18
C ILE A 159 -17.67 28.06 -1.50
N LEU A 160 -18.16 27.43 -2.58
CA LEU A 160 -17.74 26.09 -2.98
C LEU A 160 -16.25 26.03 -3.33
N TYR A 161 -15.74 27.05 -4.03
CA TYR A 161 -14.32 27.22 -4.32
C TYR A 161 -13.52 27.34 -3.02
N SER A 162 -13.92 28.21 -2.10
CA SER A 162 -13.24 28.42 -0.82
C SER A 162 -13.19 27.16 0.04
N LEU A 163 -14.29 26.40 0.10
CA LEU A 163 -14.35 25.11 0.79
C LEU A 163 -13.42 24.08 0.14
N SER A 164 -13.43 24.00 -1.18
CA SER A 164 -12.57 23.09 -1.93
C SER A 164 -11.10 23.44 -1.76
N TYR A 165 -10.75 24.73 -1.78
CA TYR A 165 -9.42 25.25 -1.52
C TYR A 165 -8.94 24.84 -0.12
N LEU A 166 -9.76 25.03 0.91
CA LEU A 166 -9.43 24.60 2.28
C LEU A 166 -9.16 23.09 2.35
N MET A 167 -9.99 22.28 1.66
CA MET A 167 -9.83 20.83 1.61
C MET A 167 -8.53 20.44 0.91
N VAL A 168 -8.19 21.09 -0.19
CA VAL A 168 -6.97 20.85 -0.95
C VAL A 168 -5.71 21.21 -0.13
N PHE A 169 -5.68 22.38 0.52
CA PHE A 169 -4.54 22.84 1.32
C PHE A 169 -4.52 22.27 2.74
N GLY A 170 -4.72 20.96 2.86
CA GLY A 170 -4.54 20.19 4.10
C GLY A 170 -5.83 19.82 4.84
N GLY A 171 -6.98 20.38 4.48
CA GLY A 171 -8.27 19.97 5.08
C GLY A 171 -8.59 18.49 4.82
N PHE A 172 -8.28 17.99 3.62
CA PHE A 172 -8.47 16.59 3.25
C PHE A 172 -7.54 15.66 4.04
N ALA A 173 -6.25 15.97 4.10
CA ALA A 173 -5.28 15.20 4.89
C ALA A 173 -5.64 15.17 6.38
N CYS A 174 -6.11 16.30 6.92
CA CYS A 174 -6.63 16.39 8.28
C CYS A 174 -7.88 15.51 8.46
N GLY A 175 -8.84 15.56 7.53
CA GLY A 175 -10.04 14.73 7.54
C GLY A 175 -9.74 13.23 7.50
N VAL A 176 -8.82 12.80 6.64
CA VAL A 176 -8.33 11.42 6.56
C VAL A 176 -7.68 11.00 7.88
N THR A 177 -6.78 11.81 8.43
CA THR A 177 -6.12 11.53 9.71
C THR A 177 -7.13 11.41 10.85
N LEU A 178 -8.12 12.30 10.87
CA LEU A 178 -9.21 12.27 11.85
C LEU A 178 -10.07 11.02 11.69
N TYR A 179 -10.41 10.65 10.45
CA TYR A 179 -11.15 9.43 10.14
C TYR A 179 -10.41 8.19 10.65
N TYR A 180 -9.12 8.04 10.34
CA TYR A 180 -8.29 6.94 10.85
C TYR A 180 -8.22 6.93 12.37
N ARG A 181 -8.10 8.10 13.00
CA ARG A 181 -8.09 8.21 14.46
C ARG A 181 -9.43 7.78 15.08
N ILE A 182 -10.56 8.12 14.47
CA ILE A 182 -11.89 7.71 14.91
C ILE A 182 -12.09 6.21 14.71
N GLN A 183 -11.68 5.67 13.54
CA GLN A 183 -11.79 4.25 13.24
C GLN A 183 -10.94 3.41 14.20
N LYS A 184 -9.69 3.82 14.45
CA LYS A 184 -8.82 3.17 15.43
C LYS A 184 -9.44 3.15 16.83
N ARG A 185 -10.05 4.26 17.27
CA ARG A 185 -10.77 4.33 18.55
C ARG A 185 -11.99 3.41 18.61
N ARG A 186 -12.72 3.25 17.49
CA ARG A 186 -13.86 2.32 17.41
C ARG A 186 -13.43 0.87 17.53
N ASN A 187 -12.39 0.47 16.78
CA ASN A 187 -11.89 -0.91 16.84
C ASN A 187 -11.34 -1.25 18.23
N GLN A 188 -10.68 -0.29 18.89
CA GLN A 188 -10.21 -0.47 20.27
C GLN A 188 -11.35 -0.68 21.28
N ARG A 189 -12.49 0.00 21.12
CA ARG A 189 -13.66 -0.19 22.01
C ARG A 189 -14.29 -1.56 21.83
N ASN A 190 -14.50 -1.99 20.59
CA ASN A 190 -15.08 -3.30 20.29
C ASN A 190 -14.20 -4.45 20.84
N HIS A 191 -12.88 -4.32 20.82
CA HIS A 191 -11.96 -5.29 21.43
C HIS A 191 -11.81 -5.15 22.95
N SER A 192 -12.23 -4.03 23.54
CA SER A 192 -12.18 -3.85 25.00
C SER A 192 -13.41 -4.41 25.68
N GLU A 193 -14.59 -4.32 25.06
CA GLU A 193 -15.83 -4.93 25.57
C GLU A 193 -15.82 -6.47 25.48
N ALA A 194 -15.04 -7.06 24.56
CA ALA A 194 -14.91 -8.52 24.46
C ALA A 194 -13.92 -9.15 25.46
N HIS A 195 -13.13 -8.35 26.20
CA HIS A 195 -11.98 -8.87 26.95
C HIS A 195 -11.89 -8.40 28.41
N ASP A 196 -12.92 -7.76 28.95
CA ASP A 196 -12.98 -7.23 30.32
C ASP A 196 -13.18 -8.33 31.39
N GLY A 197 -12.50 -9.46 31.21
CA GLY A 197 -12.53 -10.61 32.12
C GLY A 197 -11.17 -11.05 32.65
N ASN A 198 -10.03 -10.50 32.19
CA ASN A 198 -8.75 -10.85 32.82
C ASN A 198 -7.70 -9.74 32.67
N ASN A 199 -7.31 -9.18 33.82
CA ASN A 199 -6.37 -8.08 33.95
C ASN A 199 -4.94 -8.51 33.60
N GLY A 200 -4.29 -7.74 32.71
CA GLY A 200 -2.85 -7.56 32.73
C GLY A 200 -2.16 -7.61 31.37
N ARG A 201 -1.54 -6.48 30.99
CA ARG A 201 -0.58 -6.26 29.88
C ARG A 201 -1.18 -6.22 28.48
N ARG A 202 -1.70 -5.05 28.11
CA ARG A 202 -2.00 -4.66 26.73
C ARG A 202 -1.01 -3.63 26.22
N HIS A 203 0.09 -4.14 25.68
CA HIS A 203 0.85 -3.52 24.60
C HIS A 203 1.31 -4.71 23.74
N ASP A 204 1.13 -4.66 22.41
CA ASP A 204 1.70 -5.59 21.41
C ASP A 204 0.91 -6.83 20.91
N MET A 205 -0.42 -6.90 21.03
CA MET A 205 -1.17 -8.05 20.48
C MET A 205 -1.53 -7.99 18.98
N ASN A 206 -1.48 -6.82 18.33
CA ASN A 206 -1.68 -6.76 16.87
C ASN A 206 -0.40 -7.03 16.09
N SER A 207 0.78 -6.71 16.65
CA SER A 207 2.05 -7.07 16.01
C SER A 207 2.26 -8.58 16.00
N SER A 208 1.74 -9.32 16.99
CA SER A 208 1.94 -10.77 17.07
C SER A 208 1.21 -11.56 15.99
N GLU A 209 0.05 -11.09 15.50
CA GLU A 209 -0.64 -11.77 14.40
C GLU A 209 0.10 -11.55 13.08
N ASP A 210 0.43 -10.29 12.76
CA ASP A 210 1.17 -9.94 11.54
C ASP A 210 2.58 -10.57 11.53
N GLU A 211 3.24 -10.66 12.69
CA GLU A 211 4.55 -11.31 12.83
C GLU A 211 4.47 -12.82 12.61
N ASN A 212 3.40 -13.47 13.11
CA ASN A 212 3.17 -14.89 12.84
C ASN A 212 2.90 -15.16 11.36
N ASP A 213 2.13 -14.29 10.69
CA ASP A 213 1.85 -14.42 9.26
C ASP A 213 3.11 -14.27 8.40
N LEU A 214 3.99 -13.32 8.74
CA LEU A 214 5.30 -13.19 8.09
C LEU A 214 6.16 -14.45 8.30
N LEU A 215 6.24 -14.96 9.53
CA LEU A 215 7.04 -16.16 9.82
C LEU A 215 6.48 -17.40 9.11
N ASN A 216 5.17 -17.56 9.07
CA ASN A 216 4.49 -18.63 8.32
C ASN A 216 4.78 -18.51 6.82
N LEU A 217 4.76 -17.28 6.28
CA LEU A 217 5.12 -17.04 4.89
C LEU A 217 6.58 -17.40 4.61
N LEU A 218 7.50 -17.03 5.50
CA LEU A 218 8.93 -17.30 5.33
C LEU A 218 9.26 -18.79 5.45
N ALA A 219 8.42 -19.56 6.16
CA ALA A 219 8.53 -21.00 6.29
C ALA A 219 8.05 -21.77 5.05
N ASP A 220 7.11 -21.22 4.28
CA ASP A 220 6.69 -21.78 2.99
C ASP A 220 7.70 -21.39 1.88
N GLU A 221 8.33 -22.38 1.25
CA GLU A 221 9.37 -22.16 0.24
C GLU A 221 8.88 -21.31 -0.94
N ARG A 222 7.65 -21.58 -1.42
CA ARG A 222 7.08 -20.88 -2.57
C ARG A 222 6.67 -19.47 -2.20
N ALA A 223 6.08 -19.29 -1.03
CA ALA A 223 5.69 -17.97 -0.53
C ALA A 223 6.91 -17.09 -0.25
N SER A 224 7.96 -17.69 0.33
CA SER A 224 9.27 -17.06 0.57
C SER A 224 9.91 -16.60 -0.74
N GLU A 225 9.84 -17.40 -1.82
CA GLU A 225 10.35 -16.99 -3.14
C GLU A 225 9.57 -15.80 -3.73
N LEU A 226 8.24 -15.80 -3.62
CA LEU A 226 7.42 -14.67 -4.09
C LEU A 226 7.72 -13.39 -3.31
N PHE A 227 7.88 -13.51 -1.99
CA PHE A 227 8.21 -12.38 -1.13
C PHE A 227 9.62 -11.86 -1.39
N GLU A 228 10.60 -12.74 -1.63
CA GLU A 228 11.95 -12.35 -2.02
C GLU A 228 11.98 -11.52 -3.31
N ARG A 229 11.21 -11.93 -4.32
CA ARG A 229 11.04 -11.15 -5.56
C ARG A 229 10.40 -9.78 -5.29
N PHE A 230 9.49 -9.69 -4.33
CA PHE A 230 8.90 -8.42 -3.92
C PHE A 230 9.92 -7.53 -3.19
N CYS A 231 10.68 -8.07 -2.24
CA CYS A 231 11.78 -7.35 -1.57
C CYS A 231 12.81 -6.81 -2.58
N ALA A 232 13.13 -7.58 -3.63
CA ALA A 232 14.01 -7.11 -4.70
C ALA A 232 13.42 -5.92 -5.47
N LYS A 233 12.10 -5.89 -5.71
CA LYS A 233 11.40 -4.75 -6.35
C LYS A 233 11.38 -3.51 -5.44
N GLU A 234 11.30 -3.70 -4.13
CA GLU A 234 11.31 -2.61 -3.13
C GLU A 234 12.73 -2.22 -2.66
N PHE A 235 13.78 -2.83 -3.22
CA PHE A 235 15.17 -2.63 -2.78
C PHE A 235 15.35 -2.86 -1.26
N SER A 236 14.74 -3.92 -0.73
CA SER A 236 14.78 -4.30 0.69
C SER A 236 15.23 -5.74 0.94
N VAL A 237 15.85 -6.36 -0.06
CA VAL A 237 16.29 -7.78 -0.05
C VAL A 237 17.36 -8.07 1.01
N GLU A 238 18.15 -7.07 1.37
CA GLU A 238 19.20 -7.16 2.39
C GLU A 238 18.64 -7.56 3.76
N ASN A 239 17.46 -7.05 4.14
CA ASN A 239 16.83 -7.42 5.41
C ASN A 239 16.42 -8.89 5.41
N LEU A 240 15.90 -9.39 4.28
CA LEU A 240 15.48 -10.78 4.13
C LEU A 240 16.67 -11.74 4.17
N TYR A 241 17.75 -11.42 3.46
CA TYR A 241 18.95 -12.24 3.43
C TYR A 241 19.69 -12.27 4.76
N ALA A 242 19.80 -11.13 5.45
CA ALA A 242 20.37 -11.08 6.79
C ALA A 242 19.54 -11.94 7.77
N TRP A 243 18.21 -11.86 7.72
CA TRP A 243 17.32 -12.68 8.56
C TRP A 243 17.49 -14.17 8.26
N LYS A 244 17.46 -14.59 6.99
CA LYS A 244 17.67 -15.98 6.57
C LYS A 244 19.04 -16.50 7.04
N TYR A 245 20.09 -15.69 6.90
CA TYR A 245 21.45 -16.03 7.34
C TYR A 245 21.54 -16.22 8.86
N LEU A 246 21.02 -15.27 9.65
CA LEU A 246 20.99 -15.37 11.11
C LEU A 246 20.18 -16.57 11.58
N HIS A 247 19.02 -16.82 10.99
CA HIS A 247 18.17 -17.96 11.33
C HIS A 247 18.89 -19.31 11.08
N ARG A 248 19.59 -19.43 9.94
CA ARG A 248 20.40 -20.63 9.62
C ARG A 248 21.59 -20.81 10.57
N CYS A 249 22.19 -19.72 11.04
CA CYS A 249 23.35 -19.76 11.90
C CYS A 249 23.02 -19.77 13.41
N LYS A 250 21.74 -19.71 13.80
CA LYS A 250 21.30 -19.60 15.20
C LYS A 250 21.95 -20.63 16.11
N GLU A 251 21.87 -21.92 15.77
CA GLU A 251 22.42 -23.00 16.60
C GLU A 251 23.94 -22.90 16.75
N LYS A 252 24.64 -22.52 15.67
CA LYS A 252 26.11 -22.35 15.67
C LYS A 252 26.54 -21.13 16.48
N LEU A 253 25.77 -20.05 16.40
CA LEU A 253 26.04 -18.80 17.11
C LEU A 253 25.94 -18.96 18.63
N PHE A 254 25.04 -19.83 19.10
CA PHE A 254 24.88 -20.19 20.50
C PHE A 254 25.65 -21.46 20.92
N GLY A 255 26.51 -21.98 20.03
CA GLY A 255 27.39 -23.11 20.30
C GLY A 255 28.57 -22.76 21.20
N GLN A 256 29.50 -23.71 21.36
CA GLN A 256 30.72 -23.53 22.16
C GLN A 256 31.97 -23.25 21.31
N ASP A 257 31.88 -23.39 19.99
CA ASP A 257 33.02 -23.21 19.09
C ASP A 257 33.23 -21.73 18.74
N LEU A 258 34.20 -21.12 19.42
CA LEU A 258 34.58 -19.72 19.23
C LEU A 258 35.04 -19.42 17.81
N ALA A 259 35.69 -20.37 17.12
CA ALA A 259 36.17 -20.13 15.77
C ALA A 259 35.00 -19.95 14.81
N ILE A 260 33.99 -20.84 14.92
CA ILE A 260 32.76 -20.77 14.13
C ILE A 260 31.96 -19.50 14.44
N ILE A 261 31.80 -19.15 15.72
CA ILE A 261 31.09 -17.93 16.13
C ILE A 261 31.78 -16.69 15.54
N THR A 262 33.11 -16.64 15.64
CA THR A 262 33.90 -15.52 15.11
C THR A 262 33.76 -15.40 13.60
N GLU A 263 33.83 -16.52 12.87
CA GLU A 263 33.62 -16.55 11.42
C GLU A 263 32.23 -16.02 11.01
N ILE A 264 31.18 -16.43 11.72
CA ILE A 264 29.80 -15.95 11.48
C ILE A 264 29.70 -14.44 11.72
N VAL A 265 30.28 -13.94 12.82
CA VAL A 265 30.23 -12.51 13.17
C VAL A 265 31.03 -11.66 12.17
N LEU A 266 32.17 -12.15 11.69
CA LEU A 266 32.94 -11.47 10.65
C LEU A 266 32.18 -11.45 9.31
N THR A 267 31.58 -12.56 8.93
CA THR A 267 30.74 -12.63 7.72
C THR A 267 29.56 -11.65 7.79
N LEU A 268 28.88 -11.58 8.94
CA LEU A 268 27.81 -10.60 9.17
C LEU A 268 28.31 -9.16 9.07
N ASN A 269 29.50 -8.89 9.64
CA ASN A 269 30.10 -7.57 9.57
C ASN A 269 30.30 -7.14 8.12
N ASP A 270 30.95 -7.98 7.32
CA ASP A 270 31.43 -7.62 6.00
C ASP A 270 30.29 -7.52 4.98
N LEU A 271 29.28 -8.38 5.10
CA LEU A 271 28.15 -8.40 4.17
C LEU A 271 27.05 -7.39 4.53
N TYR A 272 26.76 -7.18 5.82
CA TYR A 272 25.50 -6.53 6.24
C TYR A 272 25.65 -5.34 7.19
N ILE A 273 26.69 -5.29 8.03
CA ILE A 273 26.77 -4.28 9.11
C ILE A 273 27.71 -3.13 8.78
N GLN A 274 28.83 -3.43 8.10
CA GLN A 274 29.85 -2.45 7.77
C GLN A 274 29.31 -1.39 6.80
N SER A 275 29.69 -0.14 7.04
CA SER A 275 29.33 0.96 6.13
C SER A 275 29.95 0.77 4.75
N GLY A 276 29.12 0.89 3.72
CA GLY A 276 29.50 0.62 2.33
C GLY A 276 29.53 -0.86 1.96
N SER A 277 28.96 -1.75 2.79
CA SER A 277 28.72 -3.13 2.38
C SER A 277 27.61 -3.20 1.32
N ASP A 278 27.71 -4.18 0.42
CA ASP A 278 26.76 -4.35 -0.69
C ASP A 278 25.31 -4.55 -0.21
N TYR A 279 25.15 -5.11 1.00
CA TYR A 279 23.87 -5.35 1.65
C TYR A 279 23.77 -4.63 3.00
N GLU A 280 24.29 -3.39 3.08
CA GLU A 280 24.28 -2.60 4.32
C GLU A 280 22.86 -2.45 4.89
N LEU A 281 22.66 -2.95 6.11
CA LEU A 281 21.38 -2.89 6.79
C LEU A 281 21.06 -1.48 7.33
N ASN A 282 19.79 -1.10 7.18
CA ASN A 282 19.22 0.07 7.83
C ASN A 282 18.89 -0.21 9.30
N ILE A 283 19.92 -0.21 10.16
CA ILE A 283 19.80 -0.42 11.61
C ILE A 283 20.32 0.79 12.41
N PRO A 284 19.82 1.00 13.64
CA PRO A 284 20.27 2.09 14.50
C PRO A 284 21.79 2.09 14.77
N SER A 285 22.39 3.27 14.87
CA SER A 285 23.82 3.44 15.16
C SER A 285 24.24 2.83 16.51
N SER A 286 23.33 2.81 17.48
CA SER A 286 23.52 2.15 18.77
C SER A 286 23.67 0.63 18.62
N LEU A 287 22.94 0.00 17.70
CA LEU A 287 23.06 -1.43 17.41
C LEU A 287 24.36 -1.75 16.64
N LYS A 288 24.72 -0.93 15.64
CA LYS A 288 26.02 -1.05 14.95
C LYS A 288 27.19 -0.95 15.94
N SER A 289 27.10 -0.05 16.92
CA SER A 289 28.11 0.11 17.97
C SER A 289 28.19 -1.11 18.90
N GLN A 290 27.05 -1.65 19.33
CA GLN A 290 27.01 -2.87 20.16
C GLN A 290 27.58 -4.09 19.40
N PHE A 291 27.23 -4.24 18.12
CA PHE A 291 27.78 -5.28 17.27
C PHE A 291 29.31 -5.16 17.13
N LYS A 292 29.82 -3.94 16.94
CA LYS A 292 31.27 -3.69 16.86
C LYS A 292 32.00 -4.09 18.14
N VAL A 293 31.44 -3.78 19.31
CA VAL A 293 32.01 -4.20 20.62
C VAL A 293 32.04 -5.72 20.73
N MET A 294 30.95 -6.39 20.38
CA MET A 294 30.88 -7.87 20.36
C MET A 294 31.93 -8.47 19.43
N ARG A 295 32.06 -7.94 18.21
CA ARG A 295 33.05 -8.41 17.22
C ARG A 295 34.48 -8.29 17.74
N LEU A 296 34.85 -7.14 18.32
CA LEU A 296 36.19 -6.94 18.87
C LEU A 296 36.47 -7.88 20.05
N ALA A 297 35.52 -8.05 20.96
CA ALA A 297 35.64 -8.97 22.08
C ALA A 297 35.90 -10.42 21.61
N LEU A 298 35.21 -10.87 20.55
CA LEU A 298 35.42 -12.20 19.98
C LEU A 298 36.78 -12.35 19.28
N GLN A 299 37.29 -11.30 18.65
CA GLN A 299 38.61 -11.32 18.00
C GLN A 299 39.77 -11.34 19.01
N GLU A 300 39.60 -10.70 20.17
CA GLU A 300 40.62 -10.63 21.23
C GLU A 300 40.58 -11.83 22.18
N ALA A 301 39.48 -12.59 22.18
CA ALA A 301 39.30 -13.74 23.06
C ALA A 301 40.28 -14.88 22.70
N SER A 302 41.24 -15.14 23.58
CA SER A 302 42.11 -16.33 23.52
C SER A 302 41.40 -17.59 24.04
N SER A 303 40.39 -17.41 24.89
CA SER A 303 39.48 -18.46 25.35
C SER A 303 38.06 -17.91 25.47
N PHE A 304 37.07 -18.76 25.19
CA PHE A 304 35.67 -18.37 25.27
C PHE A 304 35.22 -18.40 26.73
N ASP A 305 35.24 -17.25 27.41
CA ASP A 305 34.50 -17.08 28.67
C ASP A 305 33.01 -17.19 28.35
N THR A 306 32.48 -18.40 28.53
CA THR A 306 31.16 -18.84 28.06
C THR A 306 30.00 -18.00 28.55
N THR A 307 30.13 -17.29 29.67
CA THR A 307 28.99 -16.59 30.26
C THR A 307 28.89 -15.17 29.70
N LYS A 308 29.96 -14.38 29.77
CA LYS A 308 29.94 -12.97 29.34
C LYS A 308 29.78 -12.80 27.83
N HIS A 309 30.52 -13.59 27.04
CA HIS A 309 30.42 -13.51 25.58
C HIS A 309 29.04 -13.94 25.10
N ARG A 310 28.46 -14.96 25.73
CA ARG A 310 27.14 -15.48 25.38
C ARG A 310 26.03 -14.47 25.65
N GLU A 311 26.04 -13.81 26.82
CA GLU A 311 25.07 -12.75 27.11
C GLU A 311 25.15 -11.60 26.10
N LEU A 312 26.37 -11.23 25.70
CA LEU A 312 26.57 -10.19 24.70
C LEU A 312 26.07 -10.62 23.31
N ILE A 313 26.39 -11.85 22.89
CA ILE A 313 25.92 -12.43 21.63
C ILE A 313 24.39 -12.49 21.60
N GLU A 314 23.76 -13.00 22.66
CA GLU A 314 22.32 -13.12 22.76
C GLU A 314 21.63 -11.77 22.68
N LYS A 315 22.15 -10.77 23.39
CA LYS A 315 21.63 -9.40 23.34
C LYS A 315 21.71 -8.81 21.93
N VAL A 316 22.87 -8.90 21.28
CA VAL A 316 23.06 -8.34 19.93
C VAL A 316 22.23 -9.10 18.89
N TYR A 317 22.17 -10.43 19.00
CA TYR A 317 21.35 -11.29 18.14
C TYR A 317 19.87 -10.92 18.24
N SER A 318 19.31 -10.84 19.45
CA SER A 318 17.91 -10.49 19.66
C SER A 318 17.59 -9.10 19.11
N SER A 319 18.43 -8.10 19.37
CA SER A 319 18.24 -6.76 18.81
C SER A 319 18.33 -6.73 17.28
N LEU A 320 19.22 -7.52 16.67
CA LEU A 320 19.28 -7.64 15.20
C LEU A 320 18.02 -8.28 14.64
N ILE A 321 17.56 -9.39 15.22
CA ILE A 321 16.35 -10.08 14.78
C ILE A 321 15.13 -9.17 14.90
N GLU A 322 14.95 -8.47 16.02
CA GLU A 322 13.85 -7.52 16.22
C GLU A 322 13.84 -6.41 15.16
N ASN A 323 15.01 -5.81 14.86
CA ASN A 323 15.10 -4.76 13.83
C ASN A 323 14.81 -5.32 12.43
N LEU A 324 15.33 -6.50 12.11
CA LEU A 324 15.06 -7.16 10.83
C LEU A 324 13.59 -7.52 10.67
N GLN A 325 12.95 -8.07 11.71
CA GLN A 325 11.53 -8.38 11.70
C GLN A 325 10.67 -7.12 11.57
N LEU A 326 11.05 -6.01 12.21
CA LEU A 326 10.36 -4.73 12.06
C LEU A 326 10.44 -4.20 10.62
N ASN A 327 11.64 -4.21 10.03
CA ASN A 327 11.85 -3.77 8.64
C ASN A 327 11.14 -4.70 7.63
N LEU A 328 11.19 -6.01 7.87
CA LEU A 328 10.48 -7.00 7.06
C LEU A 328 8.97 -6.90 7.24
N GLY A 329 8.47 -6.61 8.44
CA GLY A 329 7.06 -6.38 8.71
C GLY A 329 6.50 -5.17 7.97
N ASP A 330 7.26 -4.07 7.91
CA ASP A 330 6.90 -2.91 7.09
C ASP A 330 6.83 -3.26 5.59
N THR A 331 7.82 -4.02 5.09
CA THR A 331 7.82 -4.51 3.69
C THR A 331 6.66 -5.48 3.44
N PHE A 332 6.40 -6.39 4.37
CA PHE A 332 5.34 -7.39 4.32
C PHE A 332 3.97 -6.72 4.29
N SER A 333 3.74 -5.69 5.10
CA SER A 333 2.45 -4.96 5.10
C SER A 333 2.10 -4.38 3.73
N ARG A 334 3.10 -3.98 2.92
CA ARG A 334 2.88 -3.57 1.52
C ARG A 334 2.71 -4.77 0.59
N TYR A 335 3.49 -5.82 0.80
CA TYR A 335 3.38 -7.06 0.03
C TYR A 335 1.99 -7.69 0.14
N GLU A 336 1.34 -7.61 1.31
CA GLU A 336 0.00 -8.19 1.52
C GLU A 336 -1.09 -7.58 0.63
N HIS A 337 -0.85 -6.38 0.10
CA HIS A 337 -1.76 -5.71 -0.81
C HIS A 337 -1.45 -6.00 -2.29
N THR A 338 -0.41 -6.78 -2.57
CA THR A 338 -0.03 -7.15 -3.94
C THR A 338 -0.91 -8.26 -4.49
N ILE A 339 -1.08 -8.23 -5.81
CA ILE A 339 -1.81 -9.26 -6.56
C ILE A 339 -1.15 -10.63 -6.40
N GLU A 340 0.18 -10.65 -6.39
CA GLU A 340 0.97 -11.87 -6.22
C GLU A 340 0.66 -12.55 -4.89
N TYR A 341 0.63 -11.80 -3.78
CA TYR A 341 0.26 -12.34 -2.47
C TYR A 341 -1.19 -12.78 -2.40
N LEU A 342 -2.12 -11.98 -2.91
CA LEU A 342 -3.55 -12.31 -2.91
C LEU A 342 -3.82 -13.61 -3.69
N SER A 343 -3.16 -13.78 -4.83
CA SER A 343 -3.24 -15.01 -5.65
C SER A 343 -2.66 -16.21 -4.91
N TYR A 344 -1.52 -16.04 -4.24
CA TYR A 344 -0.93 -17.09 -3.38
C TYR A 344 -1.90 -17.49 -2.26
N LYS A 345 -2.47 -16.52 -1.53
CA LYS A 345 -3.38 -16.74 -0.41
C LYS A 345 -4.63 -17.51 -0.83
N GLU A 346 -5.21 -17.17 -2.00
CA GLU A 346 -6.35 -17.89 -2.58
C GLU A 346 -6.01 -19.34 -2.95
N ILE A 347 -4.85 -19.57 -3.57
CA ILE A 347 -4.41 -20.93 -3.91
C ILE A 347 -4.17 -21.76 -2.64
N HIS A 348 -3.52 -21.17 -1.64
CA HIS A 348 -3.21 -21.81 -0.37
C HIS A 348 -4.49 -22.17 0.40
N SER A 349 -5.49 -21.28 0.43
CA SER A 349 -6.78 -21.59 1.07
C SER A 349 -7.51 -22.74 0.37
N LEU A 350 -7.50 -22.77 -0.97
CA LEU A 350 -8.11 -23.87 -1.73
C LEU A 350 -7.41 -25.21 -1.50
N GLN A 351 -6.08 -25.22 -1.39
CA GLN A 351 -5.32 -26.43 -1.04
C GLN A 351 -5.66 -26.93 0.36
N PHE A 352 -5.80 -26.02 1.32
CA PHE A 352 -6.21 -26.36 2.67
C PHE A 352 -7.62 -26.98 2.72
N GLU A 353 -8.59 -26.39 2.01
CA GLU A 353 -9.95 -26.92 1.90
C GLU A 353 -10.02 -28.28 1.20
N LEU A 354 -9.20 -28.50 0.17
CA LEU A 354 -9.14 -29.80 -0.50
C LEU A 354 -8.58 -30.87 0.45
N ASN A 355 -7.50 -30.56 1.17
CA ASN A 355 -6.87 -31.49 2.09
C ASN A 355 -7.75 -31.81 3.31
N SER A 356 -8.57 -30.86 3.78
CA SER A 356 -9.50 -31.10 4.89
C SER A 356 -10.67 -32.00 4.47
N ASN A 357 -11.20 -31.81 3.25
CA ASN A 357 -12.29 -32.64 2.73
C ASN A 357 -11.86 -34.09 2.46
N VAL A 358 -10.61 -34.33 2.05
CA VAL A 358 -10.08 -35.69 1.82
C VAL A 358 -10.08 -36.50 3.13
N LYS A 359 -9.68 -35.88 4.25
CA LYS A 359 -9.63 -36.57 5.55
C LYS A 359 -10.99 -37.04 6.06
N ILE A 360 -12.07 -36.32 5.73
CA ILE A 360 -13.44 -36.68 6.15
C ILE A 360 -13.97 -37.91 5.41
N VAL A 361 -13.40 -38.25 4.24
CA VAL A 361 -13.86 -39.41 3.44
C VAL A 361 -13.15 -40.71 3.86
N GLU A 362 -12.02 -40.61 4.57
CA GLU A 362 -11.26 -41.77 5.05
C GLU A 362 -11.68 -42.25 6.46
N GLU A 363 -12.49 -41.46 7.16
CA GLU A 363 -13.18 -41.83 8.42
C GLU A 363 -14.60 -42.32 8.15
#